data_AF-A9WRX6-F1
#
_entry.id   AF-A9WRX6-F1
#
_cell.length_a   1.000
_cell.length_b   1.000
_cell.length_c   1.000
_cell.angle_alpha   90.00
_cell.angle_beta   90.00
_cell.angle_gamma   90.00
#
_symmetry.space_group_name_H-M   'P 1'
#
loop_
_entity.id
_entity.type
_entity.pdbx_description
1 polymer ?
#
loop_
_entity_poly.entity_id
_entity_poly.type
_entity_poly.pdbx_seq_one_letter_code
_entity_poly.pdbx_strand_id
1 'polypeptide(L)' 'MFLDPGAVTANSAWSFVTEAERHDAVASLAADLKSGRWDEKNQALRTQPFFEGSLVLIVSER' A
#
# COMPACT_ATOMS: atom_id res chain seq x y z
N MET A 1 5.12 -1.27 -6.03
CA MET A 1 5.58 -1.69 -4.70
C MET A 1 4.95 -3.03 -4.31
N PHE A 2 3.66 -3.15 -3.97
CA PHE A 2 3.07 -4.43 -3.53
C PHE A 2 3.02 -5.57 -4.58
N LEU A 3 3.16 -5.25 -5.88
CA LEU A 3 3.27 -6.26 -6.94
C LEU A 3 4.70 -6.83 -7.07
N ASP A 4 5.67 -6.23 -6.39
CA ASP A 4 7.02 -6.78 -6.23
C ASP A 4 7.02 -7.66 -4.97
N PRO A 5 7.30 -8.98 -5.07
CA PRO A 5 7.37 -9.87 -3.91
C PRO A 5 8.29 -9.35 -2.81
N GLY A 6 9.40 -8.68 -3.17
CA GLY A 6 10.37 -8.15 -2.21
C GLY A 6 9.75 -7.10 -1.28
N ALA A 7 8.82 -6.28 -1.78
CA ALA A 7 8.17 -5.23 -0.99
C ALA A 7 7.25 -5.79 0.10
N VAL A 8 6.58 -6.91 -0.17
CA VAL A 8 5.75 -7.61 0.82
C VAL A 8 6.65 -8.20 1.92
N THR A 9 7.77 -8.82 1.55
CA THR A 9 8.70 -9.41 2.52
C THR A 9 9.44 -8.40 3.40
N ALA A 10 9.65 -7.17 2.90
CA ALA A 10 10.36 -6.13 3.61
C ALA A 10 9.50 -5.39 4.67
N ASN A 11 8.20 -5.67 4.74
CA ASN A 11 7.28 -4.99 5.65
C ASN A 11 6.76 -5.97 6.72
N SER A 12 7.16 -5.77 7.98
CA SER A 12 6.84 -6.68 9.09
C SER A 12 5.35 -6.81 9.39
N ALA A 13 4.51 -5.85 8.99
CA ALA A 13 3.06 -5.96 9.16
C ALA A 13 2.47 -7.12 8.33
N TRP A 14 3.10 -7.47 7.21
CA TRP A 14 2.66 -8.56 6.36
C TRP A 14 2.93 -9.95 6.97
N SER A 15 3.78 -10.05 7.99
CA SER A 15 4.01 -11.30 8.74
C SER A 15 2.78 -11.75 9.53
N PHE A 16 1.81 -10.85 9.77
CA PHE A 16 0.54 -11.18 10.42
C PHE A 16 -0.54 -11.69 9.46
N VAL A 17 -0.27 -11.66 8.14
CA VAL A 17 -1.22 -12.04 7.10
C VAL A 17 -0.80 -13.39 6.53
N THR A 18 -1.74 -14.32 6.39
CA THR A 18 -1.43 -15.66 5.85
C THR A 18 -0.97 -15.58 4.40
N GLU A 19 -0.19 -16.55 3.94
CA GLU A 19 0.28 -16.58 2.54
C GLU A 19 -0.87 -16.51 1.52
N ALA A 20 -1.98 -17.23 1.78
CA ALA A 20 -3.14 -17.21 0.91
C ALA A 20 -3.80 -15.82 0.84
N GLU A 21 -3.99 -15.15 1.98
CA GLU A 21 -4.54 -13.80 2.02
C GLU A 21 -3.62 -12.79 1.33
N ARG A 22 -2.29 -12.94 1.47
CA ARG A 22 -1.33 -12.09 0.77
C ARG A 22 -1.43 -12.25 -0.75
N HIS A 23 -1.48 -13.50 -1.21
CA HIS A 23 -1.65 -13.81 -2.63
C HIS A 23 -2.94 -13.21 -3.18
N ASP A 24 -4.07 -13.43 -2.51
CA ASP A 24 -5.38 -12.96 -2.97
C ASP A 24 -5.48 -11.43 -2.95
N ALA A 25 -4.91 -10.77 -1.94
CA ALA A 25 -4.84 -9.32 -1.87
C ALA A 25 -4.03 -8.72 -3.03
N VAL A 26 -2.84 -9.29 -3.32
CA VAL A 26 -1.98 -8.83 -4.41
C VAL A 26 -2.63 -9.09 -5.77
N ALA A 27 -3.27 -10.25 -5.96
CA ALA A 27 -3.99 -10.58 -7.19
C ALA A 27 -5.17 -9.63 -7.45
N SER A 28 -5.95 -9.33 -6.40
CA SER A 28 -7.05 -8.37 -6.45
C SER A 28 -6.56 -6.97 -6.83
N LEU A 29 -5.50 -6.50 -6.17
CA LEU A 29 -4.87 -5.21 -6.49
C LEU A 29 -4.39 -5.15 -7.93
N ALA A 30 -3.74 -6.22 -8.43
CA ALA A 30 -3.29 -6.29 -9.82
C ALA A 30 -4.47 -6.20 -10.81
N ALA A 31 -5.58 -6.88 -10.52
CA ALA A 31 -6.79 -6.83 -11.34
C ALA A 31 -7.46 -5.44 -11.35
N ASP A 32 -7.52 -4.78 -10.19
CA ASP A 32 -8.05 -3.42 -10.05
C ASP A 32 -7.19 -2.37 -10.78
N LEU A 33 -5.86 -2.50 -10.71
CA LEU A 33 -4.95 -1.65 -11.47
C LEU A 33 -5.10 -1.89 -12.99
N LYS A 34 -5.16 -3.15 -13.43
CA LYS A 34 -5.31 -3.49 -14.85
C LYS A 34 -6.64 -3.01 -15.44
N SER A 35 -7.72 -3.08 -14.65
CA SER A 35 -9.05 -2.67 -15.10
C SER A 35 -9.31 -1.18 -14.99
N GLY A 36 -8.46 -0.42 -14.28
CA GLY A 36 -8.67 1.01 -14.01
C GLY A 36 -9.58 1.30 -12.82
N ARG A 37 -10.21 0.29 -12.20
CA ARG A 37 -11.06 0.47 -11.00
C ARG A 37 -10.35 1.15 -9.84
N TRP A 38 -9.04 0.91 -9.72
CA TRP A 38 -8.25 1.60 -8.71
C TRP A 38 -8.21 3.12 -8.99
N ASP A 39 -8.00 3.51 -10.25
CA ASP A 39 -7.94 4.90 -10.68
C ASP A 39 -9.30 5.60 -10.55
N GLU A 40 -10.40 4.93 -10.88
CA GLU A 40 -11.76 5.48 -10.68
C GLU A 40 -11.95 6.01 -9.25
N LYS A 41 -11.42 5.28 -8.26
CA LYS A 41 -11.55 5.62 -6.83
C LYS A 41 -10.43 6.53 -6.32
N ASN A 42 -9.21 6.38 -6.84
CA ASN A 42 -8.01 6.92 -6.20
C ASN A 42 -7.11 7.77 -7.11
N GLN A 43 -7.50 8.04 -8.37
CA GLN A 43 -6.69 8.80 -9.32
C GLN A 43 -6.23 10.17 -8.79
N ALA A 44 -7.02 10.79 -7.91
CA ALA A 44 -6.68 12.05 -7.27
C ALA A 44 -5.38 11.98 -6.44
N LEU A 45 -4.95 10.80 -6.00
CA LEU A 45 -3.69 10.61 -5.27
C LEU A 45 -2.45 10.74 -6.19
N ARG A 46 -2.60 10.60 -7.51
CA ARG A 46 -1.46 10.60 -8.45
C ARG A 46 -0.82 11.96 -8.64
N THR A 47 -1.61 13.03 -8.50
CA THR A 47 -1.18 14.41 -8.72
C THR A 47 -1.04 15.20 -7.43
N GLN A 48 -1.36 14.58 -6.28
CA GLN A 48 -1.20 15.23 -5.00
C GLN A 48 0.28 15.46 -4.69
N PRO A 49 0.67 16.69 -4.33
CA PRO A 49 2.07 17.01 -4.04
C PRO A 49 2.56 16.36 -2.74
N PHE A 50 1.65 16.00 -1.85
CA PHE A 50 1.93 15.29 -0.60
C PHE A 50 0.75 14.40 -0.21
N PHE A 51 1.02 13.40 0.63
CA PHE A 51 0.01 12.55 1.26
C PHE A 51 0.23 12.59 2.78
N GLU A 52 -0.74 13.11 3.52
CA GLU A 52 -0.71 13.13 4.98
C GLU A 52 -1.02 11.73 5.51
N GLY A 53 0.04 10.95 5.74
CA GLY A 53 -0.03 9.61 6.32
C GLY A 53 0.00 9.59 7.84
N SER A 54 0.23 8.40 8.42
CA SER A 54 0.29 8.20 9.87
C SER A 54 1.64 8.56 10.51
N LEU A 55 2.62 9.02 9.72
CA LEU A 55 3.94 9.35 10.23
C LEU A 55 3.91 10.68 10.98
N VAL A 56 4.25 10.63 12.27
CA VAL A 56 4.41 11.82 13.11
C VAL A 56 5.79 11.82 13.75
N LEU A 57 6.39 13.01 13.89
CA LEU A 57 7.63 13.21 14.62
C LEU A 57 7.29 13.74 16.01
N ILE A 58 7.61 12.98 17.06
CA ILE A 58 7.45 13.40 18.45
C ILE A 58 8.82 13.79 18.98
N VAL A 59 8.92 15.00 19.56
CA VAL A 59 10.16 15.53 20.14
C VAL A 59 9.90 15.97 21.58
N SER A 60 10.91 15.88 22.43
CA SER A 60 10.88 16.51 23.75
C SER A 60 11.37 17.95 23.65
N GLU A 61 10.62 18.91 24.20
CA GLU A 61 11.11 20.26 24.44
C GLU A 61 11.79 20.34 25.80
N ARG A 62 12.69 21.32 25.99
CA ARG A 62 13.50 21.47 27.21
C ARG A 62 12.69 21.93 28.41
#